data_AF-A0AAN4ZK00-F1
#
_entry.id   AF-A0AAN4ZK00-F1
#
_cell.length_a   1.000
_cell.length_b   1.000
_cell.length_c   1.000
_cell.angle_alpha   90.00
_cell.angle_beta   90.00
_cell.angle_gamma   90.00
#
_symmetry.space_group_name_H-M   'P 1'
#
loop_
_entity.id
_entity.type
_entity.pdbx_description
1 polymer ?
#
loop_
_entity_poly.entity_id
_entity_poly.type
_entity_poly.pdbx_seq_one_letter_code
_entity_poly.pdbx_strand_id
1 'polypeptide(L)' 'GMMHVLAGYLSLIYMALFLYRHQLIVPIGSCFKFSKASKISFFAILTIPFGSIGFSYYSININIYTISNSSAHLNVNNF' A
#
# COMPACT_ATOMS: atom_id res chain seq x y z
N GLY A 1 -7.56 17.92 -2.33
CA GLY A 1 -6.67 16.97 -3.03
C GLY A 1 -6.33 15.77 -2.15
N MET A 2 -5.43 15.93 -1.17
CA MET A 2 -4.84 14.81 -0.42
C MET A 2 -5.79 14.12 0.57
N MET A 3 -6.74 14.84 1.19
CA MET A 3 -7.70 14.25 2.14
C MET A 3 -8.73 13.32 1.48
N HIS A 4 -9.11 13.58 0.23
CA HIS A 4 -10.00 12.68 -0.53
C HIS A 4 -9.33 11.36 -0.89
N VAL A 5 -8.02 11.40 -1.19
CA VAL A 5 -7.22 10.22 -1.53
C VAL A 5 -7.08 9.31 -0.30
N LEU A 6 -6.80 9.90 0.87
CA LEU A 6 -6.72 9.14 2.13
C LEU A 6 -8.08 8.53 2.52
N ALA A 7 -9.18 9.27 2.35
CA ALA A 7 -10.53 8.76 2.58
C ALA A 7 -10.89 7.60 1.64
N GLY A 8 -10.44 7.66 0.38
CA GLY A 8 -10.56 6.59 -0.60
C GLY A 8 -9.79 5.32 -0.22
N TYR A 9 -8.57 5.45 0.33
CA TYR A 9 -7.84 4.28 0.83
C TYR A 9 -8.50 3.68 2.07
N LEU A 10 -9.01 4.52 2.96
CA LEU A 10 -9.69 4.06 4.17
C LEU A 10 -10.93 3.22 3.81
N SER A 11 -11.75 3.68 2.86
CA SER A 11 -12.93 2.93 2.40
C SER A 11 -12.58 1.61 1.72
N LEU A 12 -11.49 1.56 0.95
CA LEU A 12 -10.97 0.31 0.36
C LEU A 12 -10.49 -0.69 1.43
N ILE A 13 -9.81 -0.22 2.47
CA ILE A 13 -9.36 -1.06 3.59
C ILE A 13 -10.56 -1.63 4.35
N TYR A 14 -11.57 -0.80 4.64
CA TYR A 14 -12.79 -1.25 5.30
C TYR A 14 -13.57 -2.26 4.46
N MET A 15 -13.68 -2.03 3.15
CA MET A 15 -14.30 -2.98 2.22
C MET A 15 -13.54 -4.31 2.21
N ALA A 16 -12.21 -4.28 2.20
CA ALA A 16 -11.39 -5.49 2.23
C ALA A 16 -11.56 -6.27 3.53
N LEU A 17 -11.61 -5.59 4.68
CA LEU A 17 -11.90 -6.20 5.98
C LEU A 17 -13.30 -6.81 6.04
N PHE A 18 -14.30 -6.09 5.50
CA PHE A 18 -15.68 -6.57 5.42
C PHE A 18 -15.75 -7.86 4.61
N LEU A 19 -15.16 -7.86 3.41
CA LEU A 19 -15.10 -9.06 2.56
C LEU A 19 -14.37 -10.20 3.26
N TYR A 20 -13.25 -9.95 3.93
CA TYR A 20 -12.53 -10.96 4.68
C TYR A 20 -13.39 -11.59 5.80
N ARG A 21 -14.05 -10.77 6.63
CA ARG A 21 -14.96 -11.27 7.68
C ARG A 21 -16.16 -12.01 7.10
N HIS A 22 -16.73 -11.50 6.01
CA HIS A 22 -17.84 -12.16 5.32
C HIS A 22 -17.42 -13.57 4.87
N GLN A 23 -16.21 -13.75 4.32
CA GLN A 23 -15.69 -15.05 3.91
C GLN A 23 -15.52 -16.06 5.06
N LEU A 24 -15.32 -15.59 6.29
CA LEU A 24 -15.24 -16.46 7.48
C LEU A 24 -16.62 -16.99 7.90
N ILE A 25 -17.66 -16.16 7.80
CA ILE A 25 -19.02 -16.47 8.25
C ILE A 25 -19.77 -17.31 7.22
N VAL A 26 -19.52 -17.06 5.92
CA VAL A 26 -20.23 -17.76 4.83
C VAL A 26 -19.98 -19.28 4.88
N PRO A 27 -21.03 -20.12 4.81
CA PRO A 27 -20.88 -21.57 4.89
C PRO A 27 -20.08 -22.16 3.71
N ILE A 28 -19.43 -23.30 3.96
CA ILE A 28 -18.67 -24.05 2.95
C ILE A 28 -19.66 -24.58 1.91
N GLY A 29 -19.51 -24.15 0.64
CA GLY A 29 -20.41 -24.51 -0.47
C GLY A 29 -21.31 -23.38 -0.96
N SER A 30 -21.36 -22.23 -0.27
CA SER A 30 -22.08 -21.06 -0.78
C SER A 30 -21.42 -20.48 -2.03
N CYS A 31 -22.21 -20.06 -3.02
CA CYS A 31 -21.74 -19.33 -4.21
C CYS A 31 -20.98 -18.04 -3.85
N PHE A 32 -21.21 -17.46 -2.67
CA PHE A 32 -20.52 -16.25 -2.21
C PHE A 32 -19.17 -16.55 -1.55
N LYS A 33 -18.79 -17.82 -1.38
CA LYS A 33 -17.48 -18.22 -0.85
C LYS A 33 -16.43 -18.09 -1.94
N PHE A 34 -15.36 -17.36 -1.66
CA PHE A 34 -14.25 -17.22 -2.61
C PHE A 34 -13.53 -18.54 -2.79
N SER A 35 -13.31 -18.90 -4.05
CA SER A 35 -12.42 -20.00 -4.43
C SER A 35 -10.97 -19.69 -3.98
N LYS A 36 -10.11 -20.71 -3.90
CA LYS A 36 -8.68 -20.52 -3.58
C LYS A 36 -8.02 -19.53 -4.54
N ALA A 37 -8.32 -19.63 -5.83
CA ALA A 37 -7.79 -18.72 -6.85
C ALA A 37 -8.27 -17.27 -6.63
N SER A 38 -9.55 -17.08 -6.33
CA SER A 38 -10.13 -15.75 -6.05
C SER A 38 -9.51 -15.11 -4.80
N LYS A 39 -9.18 -15.88 -3.77
CA LYS A 39 -8.49 -15.38 -2.56
C LYS A 39 -7.08 -14.87 -2.88
N ILE A 40 -6.33 -15.63 -3.69
CA ILE A 40 -4.98 -15.24 -4.11
C ILE A 40 -5.03 -13.98 -4.96
N SER A 41 -5.96 -13.92 -5.93
CA SER A 41 -6.16 -12.74 -6.78
C SER A 41 -6.55 -11.51 -5.96
N PHE A 42 -7.47 -11.66 -5.01
CA PHE A 42 -7.86 -10.59 -4.09
C PHE A 42 -6.68 -10.08 -3.26
N PHE A 43 -5.86 -10.99 -2.73
CA PHE A 43 -4.65 -10.61 -1.99
C PHE A 43 -3.65 -9.87 -2.87
N ALA A 44 -3.40 -10.32 -4.10
CA ALA A 44 -2.48 -9.67 -5.01
C ALA A 44 -2.94 -8.24 -5.37
N ILE A 45 -4.23 -8.07 -5.67
CA ILE A 45 -4.82 -6.75 -5.97
C ILE A 45 -4.70 -5.80 -4.78
N LEU A 46 -4.75 -6.30 -3.55
CA LEU A 46 -4.54 -5.48 -2.37
C LEU A 46 -3.04 -5.18 -2.16
N THR A 47 -2.17 -6.18 -2.21
CA THR A 47 -0.77 -6.01 -1.78
C THR A 47 0.06 -5.18 -2.78
N ILE A 48 -0.18 -5.33 -4.09
CA ILE A 48 0.60 -4.65 -5.13
C ILE A 48 0.53 -3.11 -5.03
N PRO A 49 -0.66 -2.46 -5.04
CA PRO A 49 -0.74 -1.00 -5.01
C PRO A 49 -0.22 -0.43 -3.69
N PHE A 50 -0.56 -1.04 -2.56
CA PHE A 50 -0.10 -0.55 -1.26
C PHE A 50 1.41 -0.75 -1.06
N GLY A 51 1.95 -1.88 -1.54
CA GLY A 51 3.39 -2.15 -1.54
C GLY A 51 4.16 -1.17 -2.44
N SER A 52 3.65 -0.90 -3.64
CA SER A 52 4.25 0.07 -4.57
C SER A 52 4.32 1.47 -3.97
N ILE A 53 3.24 1.92 -3.31
CA ILE A 53 3.20 3.24 -2.66
C ILE A 53 4.28 3.32 -1.57
N GLY A 54 4.36 2.31 -0.70
CA GLY A 54 5.38 2.25 0.36
C GLY A 54 6.81 2.30 -0.20
N PHE A 55 7.09 1.52 -1.25
CA PHE A 55 8.39 1.51 -1.91
C PHE A 55 8.75 2.85 -2.55
N SER A 56 7.80 3.51 -3.22
CA SER A 56 8.01 4.83 -3.81
C SER A 56 8.34 5.88 -2.74
N TYR A 57 7.61 5.92 -1.63
CA TYR A 57 7.90 6.85 -0.53
C TYR A 57 9.27 6.61 0.10
N TYR A 58 9.63 5.35 0.32
CA TYR A 58 10.93 4.97 0.86
C TYR A 58 12.08 5.40 -0.06
N SER A 59 11.94 5.15 -1.37
CA SER A 59 12.95 5.48 -2.37
C SER A 59 13.15 6.99 -2.53
N ILE A 60 12.05 7.76 -2.51
CA ILE A 60 12.12 9.23 -2.56
C ILE A 60 12.84 9.77 -1.32
N ASN A 61 12.54 9.26 -0.13
CA ASN A 61 13.17 9.73 1.11
C ASN A 61 14.69 9.49 1.08
N ILE A 62 15.13 8.30 0.67
CA ILE A 62 16.56 7.98 0.53
C ILE A 62 17.25 8.96 -0.43
N ASN A 63 16.63 9.22 -1.59
CA ASN A 63 17.20 10.12 -2.58
C ASN A 63 17.39 11.54 -2.02
N ILE A 64 16.39 12.05 -1.30
CA ILE A 64 16.46 13.36 -0.65
C ILE A 64 17.60 13.40 0.38
N TYR A 65 17.72 12.41 1.27
CA TYR A 65 18.81 12.38 2.26
C TYR A 65 20.19 12.33 1.62
N THR A 66 20.35 11.56 0.54
CA THR A 66 21.62 11.47 -0.18
C THR A 66 21.99 12.82 -0.82
N ILE A 67 21.05 13.48 -1.49
CA ILE A 67 21.28 14.81 -2.09
C ILE A 67 21.65 15.83 -1.03
N SER A 68 20.91 15.90 0.08
CA SER A 68 21.19 16.84 1.16
C SER A 68 22.59 16.66 1.75
N ASN A 69 23.04 15.42 1.95
CA ASN A 69 24.38 15.14 2.46
C ASN A 69 25.49 15.51 1.46
N SER A 70 25.28 15.25 0.16
CA SER A 70 26.23 15.65 -0.89
C SER A 70 26.34 17.18 -1.02
N SER A 71 25.23 17.90 -0.90
CA SER A 71 25.22 19.37 -0.93
C SER A 71 25.91 19.98 0.30
N ALA A 72 25.73 19.39 1.48
CA ALA A 72 26.42 19.84 2.70
C ALA A 72 27.94 19.65 2.60
N HIS A 73 28.40 18.52 2.06
CA HIS A 73 29.83 18.25 1.89
C HIS A 73 30.51 19.19 0.87
N LEU A 74 29.82 19.52 -0.23
CA LEU A 74 30.32 20.50 -1.21
C LEU A 74 30.40 21.93 -0.64
N ASN A 75 29.52 22.29 0.29
CA ASN A 75 29.55 23.59 0.94
C ASN A 75 30.76 23.72 1.90
N VAL A 76 31.10 22.67 2.64
CA VAL A 76 32.26 22.67 3.56
C VAL A 76 33.59 22.77 2.82
N ASN A 77 33.71 22.21 1.62
CA ASN A 77 34.96 22.23 0.84
C ASN A 77 35.21 23.54 0.06
N ASN A 78 34.25 24.47 0.08
CA ASN A 78 34.35 25.78 -0.58
C ASN A 78 34.64 26.93 0.39
N PHE A 79 34.95 26.64 1.66
CA PHE A 79 35.41 27.60 2.67
C PHE A 79 36.89 27.41 3.00
#